data_AF-A0A1Y4C5S4-F1
#
_entry.id   AF-A0A1Y4C5S4-F1
#
_cell.length_a   1.000
_cell.length_b   1.000
_cell.length_c   1.000
_cell.angle_alpha   90.00
_cell.angle_beta   90.00
_cell.angle_gamma   90.00
#
_symmetry.space_group_name_H-M   'P 1'
#
loop_
_entity.id
_entity.type
_entity.pdbx_description
1 polymer ?
#
loop_
_entity_poly.entity_id
_entity_poly.type
_entity_poly.pdbx_seq_one_letter_code
_entity_poly.pdbx_strand_id
1 'polypeptide(L)'
;MTDRQKQWLVRILIGGLIGVAVLVPVGGLFNDLVSGGLLATGTHAPFRLVSWELERLAGPAALAVQLGLYFLMGAVVGVSTLPFADDGATLVRRSLAHFAATAGVLTLLVCLCGWNWGKVVPLVVYLALLAAVYLLIWLVRWAGWYAEVAAIRAKLGLVPGSSPLKWRETLPYVPLALALCLGVPWLLRQLEGSGMPLLSGTIYAQLLLPVGCLASGMWLGKRHGFCPLYPVVCGVGMLAAVFLLYNYTVLILFCAIAFGSALLGVAAGAYPRKKEGD
;
A
#
# COMPACT_ATOMS: atom_id res chain seq x y z
N MET A 1 -23.76 -2.94 -29.61
CA MET A 1 -22.93 -3.21 -28.42
C MET A 1 -21.69 -3.95 -28.89
N THR A 2 -20.48 -3.45 -28.58
CA THR A 2 -19.22 -4.05 -29.03
C THR A 2 -18.89 -5.31 -28.22
N ASP A 3 -18.07 -6.22 -28.75
CA ASP A 3 -17.65 -7.44 -28.03
C ASP A 3 -17.01 -7.12 -26.68
N ARG A 4 -16.26 -6.01 -26.63
CA ARG A 4 -15.71 -5.46 -25.40
C ARG A 4 -16.81 -5.12 -24.41
N GLN A 5 -17.82 -4.33 -24.82
CA GLN A 5 -18.94 -4.00 -23.94
C GLN A 5 -19.67 -5.25 -23.42
N LYS A 6 -19.82 -6.28 -24.26
CA LYS A 6 -20.40 -7.57 -23.87
C LYS A 6 -19.58 -8.28 -22.80
N GLN A 7 -18.27 -8.35 -22.98
CA GLN A 7 -17.37 -8.94 -22.00
C GLN A 7 -17.42 -8.22 -20.64
N TRP A 8 -17.45 -6.88 -20.66
CA TRP A 8 -17.58 -6.07 -19.44
C TRP A 8 -18.90 -6.36 -18.73
N LEU A 9 -20.01 -6.33 -19.47
CA LEU A 9 -21.33 -6.58 -18.92
C LEU A 9 -21.45 -7.98 -18.30
N VAL A 10 -20.95 -9.01 -18.98
CA VAL A 10 -20.94 -10.38 -18.46
C VAL A 10 -20.14 -10.48 -17.15
N ARG A 11 -18.95 -9.86 -17.08
CA ARG A 11 -18.12 -9.89 -15.87
C ARG A 11 -18.73 -9.11 -14.71
N ILE A 12 -19.39 -7.98 -15.00
CA ILE A 12 -20.14 -7.20 -14.01
C ILE A 12 -21.29 -8.04 -13.45
N LEU A 13 -22.09 -8.67 -14.32
CA LEU A 13 -23.23 -9.48 -13.90
C LEU A 13 -22.80 -10.70 -13.08
N ILE A 14 -21.85 -11.49 -13.59
CA ILE A 14 -21.35 -12.69 -12.89
C ILE A 14 -20.70 -12.28 -11.57
N GLY A 15 -19.81 -11.27 -11.61
CA GLY A 15 -19.15 -10.77 -10.41
C GLY A 15 -20.14 -10.27 -9.38
N GLY A 16 -21.15 -9.50 -9.79
CA GLY A 16 -22.17 -8.97 -8.90
C GLY A 16 -23.06 -10.07 -8.31
N LEU A 17 -23.48 -11.06 -9.09
CA LEU A 17 -24.25 -12.21 -8.58
C LEU A 17 -23.45 -13.04 -7.58
N ILE A 18 -22.17 -13.30 -7.86
CA ILE A 18 -21.25 -13.96 -6.91
C ILE A 18 -21.08 -13.10 -5.66
N GLY A 19 -20.93 -11.78 -5.82
CA GLY A 19 -20.84 -10.82 -4.73
C GLY A 19 -22.03 -10.92 -3.79
N VAL A 20 -23.25 -10.93 -4.32
CA VAL A 20 -24.47 -11.16 -3.54
C VAL A 20 -24.44 -12.52 -2.85
N ALA A 21 -24.17 -13.60 -3.59
CA ALA A 21 -24.19 -14.95 -3.05
C ALA A 21 -23.19 -15.16 -1.89
N VAL A 22 -22.00 -14.53 -1.97
CA VAL A 22 -20.94 -14.62 -0.96
C VAL A 22 -21.14 -13.62 0.18
N LEU A 23 -21.54 -12.39 -0.11
CA LEU A 23 -21.65 -11.34 0.90
C LEU A 23 -22.96 -11.39 1.68
N VAL A 24 -24.00 -12.08 1.22
CA VAL A 24 -25.20 -12.33 2.02
C VAL A 24 -24.89 -13.14 3.29
N PRO A 25 -24.22 -14.32 3.24
CA PRO A 25 -23.88 -15.06 4.45
C PRO A 25 -22.83 -14.34 5.31
N VAL A 26 -21.79 -13.79 4.70
CA VAL A 26 -20.72 -13.06 5.42
C VAL A 26 -21.27 -11.78 6.06
N GLY A 27 -22.00 -11.01 5.28
CA GLY A 27 -22.60 -9.76 5.70
C GLY A 27 -23.67 -9.98 6.76
N GLY A 28 -24.47 -11.04 6.67
CA GLY A 28 -25.46 -11.33 7.69
C GLY A 28 -24.85 -11.76 9.04
N LEU A 29 -23.69 -12.40 9.03
CA LEU A 29 -22.88 -12.64 10.23
C LEU A 29 -22.29 -11.33 10.78
N PHE A 30 -21.75 -10.48 9.90
CA PHE A 30 -21.15 -9.20 10.29
C PHE A 30 -22.19 -8.21 10.83
N ASN A 31 -23.39 -8.14 10.24
CA ASN A 31 -24.47 -7.27 10.68
C ASN A 31 -24.89 -7.57 12.13
N ASP A 32 -24.81 -8.83 12.57
CA ASP A 32 -25.00 -9.17 13.98
C ASP A 32 -23.73 -8.86 14.79
N LEU A 33 -22.58 -9.45 14.46
CA LEU A 33 -21.31 -9.31 15.20
C LEU A 33 -20.86 -7.86 15.44
N VAL A 34 -21.24 -6.94 14.55
CA VAL A 34 -20.76 -5.56 14.55
C VAL A 34 -21.87 -4.59 14.94
N SER A 35 -23.09 -4.76 14.42
CA SER A 35 -24.16 -3.77 14.57
C SER A 35 -25.24 -4.18 15.59
N GLY A 36 -25.31 -5.46 15.98
CA GLY A 36 -26.27 -6.00 16.95
C GLY A 36 -25.64 -6.70 18.16
N GLY A 37 -24.35 -7.07 18.12
CA GLY A 37 -23.83 -8.07 19.04
C GLY A 37 -22.32 -8.21 19.26
N LEU A 38 -21.96 -9.23 20.07
CA LEU A 38 -20.76 -9.59 20.85
C LEU A 38 -19.73 -8.50 21.22
N LEU A 39 -19.30 -7.68 20.26
CA LEU A 39 -18.39 -6.56 20.46
C LEU A 39 -19.11 -5.29 20.95
N ALA A 40 -20.40 -5.14 20.60
CA ALA A 40 -21.23 -4.00 21.01
C ALA A 40 -22.05 -4.26 22.30
N THR A 41 -21.92 -5.42 22.95
CA THR A 41 -22.60 -5.80 24.21
C THR A 41 -24.14 -5.72 24.20
N GLY A 42 -24.78 -5.82 23.03
CA GLY A 42 -26.24 -5.81 22.85
C GLY A 42 -26.91 -7.19 22.84
N THR A 43 -28.20 -7.27 22.51
CA THR A 43 -28.94 -8.54 22.30
C THR A 43 -28.58 -9.18 20.95
N HIS A 44 -28.13 -10.44 20.97
CA HIS A 44 -27.57 -11.13 19.80
C HIS A 44 -28.59 -11.97 19.05
N ALA A 45 -28.52 -11.97 17.72
CA ALA A 45 -29.19 -12.95 16.87
C ALA A 45 -28.15 -13.57 15.93
N PRO A 46 -27.99 -14.90 15.85
CA PRO A 46 -26.85 -15.54 15.19
C PRO A 46 -26.64 -15.15 13.71
N PHE A 47 -27.66 -14.58 13.05
CA PHE A 47 -27.59 -14.09 11.69
C PHE A 47 -28.61 -12.97 11.45
N ARG A 48 -28.19 -11.85 10.85
CA ARG A 48 -29.09 -10.75 10.48
C ARG A 48 -28.94 -10.33 9.03
N LEU A 49 -29.96 -10.60 8.22
CA LEU A 49 -29.91 -10.36 6.78
C LEU A 49 -29.66 -8.87 6.41
N VAL A 50 -30.22 -7.93 7.18
CA VAL A 50 -30.11 -6.47 6.92
C VAL A 50 -29.46 -5.77 8.11
N SER A 51 -28.48 -4.88 7.86
CA SER A 51 -27.84 -4.08 8.92
C SER A 51 -28.83 -3.16 9.63
N TRP A 52 -28.69 -3.02 10.96
CA TRP A 52 -29.44 -2.07 11.79
C TRP A 52 -29.31 -0.63 11.31
N GLU A 53 -28.08 -0.19 11.00
CA GLU A 53 -27.83 1.20 10.61
C GLU A 53 -28.45 1.50 9.25
N LEU A 54 -28.40 0.52 8.35
CA LEU A 54 -28.99 0.65 7.02
C LEU A 54 -30.51 0.63 7.07
N GLU A 55 -31.11 -0.19 7.94
CA GLU A 55 -32.55 -0.21 8.20
C GLU A 55 -33.02 1.14 8.75
N ARG A 56 -32.24 1.75 9.65
CA ARG A 56 -32.50 3.10 10.16
C ARG A 56 -32.42 4.18 9.08
N LEU A 57 -31.47 4.07 8.15
CA LEU A 57 -31.24 5.07 7.11
C LEU A 57 -32.19 4.96 5.91
N ALA A 58 -32.51 3.74 5.48
CA ALA A 58 -33.23 3.46 4.24
C ALA A 58 -34.62 2.83 4.45
N GLY A 59 -35.00 2.51 5.68
CA GLY A 59 -36.29 1.91 6.02
C GLY A 59 -36.60 0.67 5.17
N PRO A 60 -37.75 0.60 4.48
CA PRO A 60 -38.15 -0.57 3.70
C PRO A 60 -37.21 -0.88 2.51
N ALA A 61 -36.41 0.09 2.06
CA ALA A 61 -35.47 -0.10 0.97
C ALA A 61 -34.13 -0.72 1.40
N ALA A 62 -33.87 -0.87 2.71
CA ALA A 62 -32.56 -1.26 3.23
C ALA A 62 -32.04 -2.58 2.65
N LEU A 63 -32.89 -3.60 2.51
CA LEU A 63 -32.49 -4.88 1.90
C LEU A 63 -32.02 -4.68 0.44
N ALA A 64 -32.78 -3.93 -0.36
CA ALA A 64 -32.44 -3.67 -1.76
C ALA A 64 -31.13 -2.87 -1.88
N VAL A 65 -30.93 -1.89 -1.01
CA VAL A 65 -29.67 -1.11 -0.93
C VAL A 65 -28.50 -2.01 -0.56
N GLN A 66 -28.65 -2.89 0.44
CA GLN A 66 -27.58 -3.79 0.88
C GLN A 66 -27.21 -4.80 -0.22
N LEU A 67 -28.20 -5.41 -0.86
CA LEU A 67 -27.99 -6.29 -2.01
C LEU A 67 -27.33 -5.53 -3.17
N GLY A 68 -27.71 -4.28 -3.40
CA GLY A 68 -27.07 -3.40 -4.38
C GLY A 68 -25.60 -3.14 -4.06
N LEU A 69 -25.24 -2.92 -2.79
CA LEU A 69 -23.85 -2.74 -2.35
C LEU A 69 -23.04 -4.03 -2.52
N TYR A 70 -23.62 -5.19 -2.18
CA TYR A 70 -22.97 -6.49 -2.40
C TYR A 70 -22.76 -6.80 -3.88
N PHE A 71 -23.77 -6.52 -4.70
CA PHE A 71 -23.67 -6.63 -6.14
C PHE A 71 -22.59 -5.70 -6.69
N LEU A 72 -22.55 -4.45 -6.24
CA LEU A 72 -21.56 -3.48 -6.70
C LEU A 72 -20.13 -3.91 -6.32
N MET A 73 -19.94 -4.39 -5.08
CA MET A 73 -18.66 -4.92 -4.63
C MET A 73 -18.22 -6.11 -5.50
N GLY A 74 -19.12 -7.07 -5.72
CA GLY A 74 -18.87 -8.21 -6.60
C GLY A 74 -18.59 -7.81 -8.04
N ALA A 75 -19.30 -6.83 -8.58
CA ALA A 75 -19.11 -6.32 -9.94
C ALA A 75 -17.72 -5.70 -10.12
N VAL A 76 -17.27 -4.88 -9.16
CA VAL A 76 -15.94 -4.27 -9.18
C VAL A 76 -14.85 -5.35 -9.09
N VAL A 77 -15.04 -6.38 -8.25
CA VAL A 77 -14.13 -7.53 -8.20
C VAL A 77 -14.14 -8.32 -9.52
N GLY A 78 -15.30 -8.52 -10.14
CA GLY A 78 -15.45 -9.24 -11.41
C GLY A 78 -14.73 -8.59 -12.59
N VAL A 79 -14.57 -7.26 -12.57
CA VAL A 79 -13.83 -6.51 -13.61
C VAL A 79 -12.35 -6.30 -13.27
N SER A 80 -11.85 -6.80 -12.14
CA SER A 80 -10.45 -6.62 -11.68
C SER A 80 -9.40 -7.16 -12.67
N THR A 81 -9.79 -8.07 -13.56
CA THR A 81 -8.93 -8.64 -14.61
C THR A 81 -9.14 -7.99 -15.98
N LEU A 82 -9.79 -6.83 -16.07
CA LEU A 82 -9.91 -6.02 -17.30
C LEU A 82 -8.96 -4.82 -17.44
N PRO A 83 -8.37 -4.22 -16.38
CA PRO A 83 -7.53 -3.03 -16.51
C PRO A 83 -6.13 -3.31 -17.10
N PHE A 84 -6.03 -4.14 -18.14
CA PHE A 84 -4.80 -4.39 -18.88
C PHE A 84 -4.52 -3.30 -19.90
N ALA A 85 -3.26 -2.91 -19.97
CA ALA A 85 -2.73 -2.01 -20.97
C ALA A 85 -1.35 -2.52 -21.38
N ASP A 86 -1.00 -2.30 -22.65
CA ASP A 86 0.29 -2.70 -23.21
C ASP A 86 1.44 -1.82 -22.72
N ASP A 87 1.10 -0.65 -22.17
CA ASP A 87 2.01 0.33 -21.59
C ASP A 87 1.97 0.30 -20.04
N GLY A 88 3.15 0.37 -19.41
CA GLY A 88 3.31 0.29 -17.97
C GLY A 88 2.66 1.45 -17.21
N ALA A 89 2.76 2.69 -17.70
CA ALA A 89 2.15 3.85 -17.04
C ALA A 89 0.61 3.79 -17.11
N THR A 90 0.08 3.29 -18.22
CA THR A 90 -1.35 3.09 -18.40
C THR A 90 -1.88 1.94 -17.53
N LEU A 91 -1.11 0.84 -17.40
CA LEU A 91 -1.42 -0.26 -16.50
C LEU A 91 -1.48 0.21 -15.03
N VAL A 92 -0.51 1.00 -14.58
CA VAL A 92 -0.49 1.57 -13.22
C VAL A 92 -1.71 2.47 -12.99
N ARG A 93 -1.99 3.41 -13.91
CA ARG A 93 -3.16 4.30 -13.78
C ARG A 93 -4.47 3.54 -13.72
N ARG A 94 -4.67 2.52 -14.57
CA ARG A 94 -5.89 1.71 -14.57
C ARG A 94 -6.02 0.86 -13.31
N SER A 95 -4.91 0.31 -12.81
CA SER A 95 -4.89 -0.45 -11.56
C SER A 95 -5.20 0.43 -10.36
N LEU A 96 -4.65 1.65 -10.31
CA LEU A 96 -4.95 2.64 -9.28
C LEU A 96 -6.40 3.12 -9.33
N ALA A 97 -6.94 3.38 -10.53
CA ALA A 97 -8.33 3.76 -10.70
C ALA A 97 -9.28 2.64 -10.24
N HIS A 98 -8.95 1.38 -10.55
CA HIS A 98 -9.71 0.22 -10.09
C HIS A 98 -9.62 0.05 -8.57
N PHE A 99 -8.43 0.20 -8.00
CA PHE A 99 -8.24 0.21 -6.54
C PHE A 99 -9.06 1.31 -5.87
N ALA A 100 -9.02 2.55 -6.38
CA ALA A 100 -9.79 3.68 -5.84
C ALA A 100 -11.31 3.42 -5.91
N ALA A 101 -11.80 2.86 -7.02
CA ALA A 101 -13.21 2.48 -7.15
C ALA A 101 -13.59 1.40 -6.13
N THR A 102 -12.76 0.37 -5.97
CA THR A 102 -12.99 -0.73 -5.01
C THR A 102 -12.95 -0.23 -3.57
N ALA A 103 -12.00 0.65 -3.24
CA ALA A 103 -11.88 1.28 -1.95
C ALA A 103 -13.09 2.16 -1.63
N GLY A 104 -13.59 2.91 -2.63
CA GLY A 104 -14.83 3.70 -2.51
C GLY A 104 -16.05 2.83 -2.23
N VAL A 105 -16.24 1.74 -2.98
CA VAL A 105 -17.35 0.80 -2.76
C VAL A 105 -17.24 0.11 -1.40
N LEU A 106 -16.05 -0.34 -1.00
CA LEU A 106 -15.83 -0.92 0.32
C LEU A 106 -16.12 0.10 1.43
N THR A 107 -15.71 1.36 1.26
CA THR A 107 -16.01 2.44 2.21
C THR A 107 -17.50 2.66 2.35
N LEU A 108 -18.23 2.76 1.23
CA LEU A 108 -19.69 2.88 1.25
C LEU A 108 -20.34 1.69 1.97
N LEU A 109 -19.91 0.47 1.64
CA LEU A 109 -20.45 -0.73 2.27
C LEU A 109 -20.22 -0.74 3.78
N VAL A 110 -18.98 -0.51 4.21
CA VAL A 110 -18.58 -0.54 5.62
C VAL A 110 -19.25 0.58 6.41
N CYS A 111 -19.35 1.79 5.86
CA CYS A 111 -19.98 2.92 6.54
C CYS A 111 -21.51 2.79 6.60
N LEU A 112 -22.17 2.45 5.49
CA LEU A 112 -23.63 2.36 5.43
C LEU A 112 -24.19 1.16 6.20
N CYS A 113 -23.44 0.05 6.25
CA CYS A 113 -23.82 -1.10 7.07
C CYS A 113 -23.38 -0.97 8.54
N GLY A 114 -22.76 0.15 8.95
CA GLY A 114 -22.30 0.37 10.32
C GLY A 114 -21.14 -0.52 10.75
N TRP A 115 -20.39 -1.10 9.80
CA TRP A 115 -19.27 -2.00 10.06
C TRP A 115 -18.00 -1.32 10.58
N ASN A 116 -17.98 0.02 10.61
CA ASN A 116 -16.89 0.84 11.15
C ASN A 116 -17.06 1.22 12.63
N TRP A 117 -18.15 0.81 13.29
CA TRP A 117 -18.48 1.20 14.67
C TRP A 117 -18.51 2.73 14.88
N GLY A 118 -18.84 3.51 13.85
CA GLY A 118 -18.79 4.97 13.90
C GLY A 118 -17.38 5.56 14.09
N LYS A 119 -16.33 4.73 13.99
CA LYS A 119 -14.92 5.13 14.17
C LYS A 119 -14.17 5.05 12.84
N VAL A 120 -13.18 5.93 12.68
CA VAL A 120 -12.33 5.94 11.48
C VAL A 120 -11.33 4.77 11.50
N VAL A 121 -10.90 4.32 12.67
CA VAL A 121 -9.86 3.29 12.81
C VAL A 121 -10.23 1.96 12.12
N PRO A 122 -11.42 1.36 12.34
CA PRO A 122 -11.79 0.12 11.64
C PRO A 122 -11.86 0.29 10.11
N LEU A 123 -12.36 1.43 9.63
CA LEU A 123 -12.38 1.74 8.20
C LEU A 123 -10.96 1.75 7.61
N VAL A 124 -10.01 2.39 8.30
CA VAL A 124 -8.59 2.39 7.89
C VAL A 124 -8.03 0.98 7.86
N VAL A 125 -8.39 0.12 8.82
CA VAL A 125 -7.98 -1.30 8.82
C VAL A 125 -8.53 -2.04 7.60
N TYR A 126 -9.81 -1.90 7.28
CA TYR A 126 -10.40 -2.52 6.08
C TYR A 126 -9.71 -2.05 4.79
N LEU A 127 -9.44 -0.74 4.68
CA LEU A 127 -8.73 -0.17 3.53
C LEU A 127 -7.27 -0.64 3.44
N ALA A 128 -6.59 -0.77 4.58
CA ALA A 128 -5.23 -1.30 4.64
C ALA A 128 -5.17 -2.78 4.22
N LEU A 129 -6.13 -3.59 4.68
CA LEU A 129 -6.26 -4.99 4.26
C LEU A 129 -6.55 -5.09 2.76
N LEU A 130 -7.46 -4.25 2.22
CA LEU A 130 -7.72 -4.19 0.79
C LEU A 130 -6.45 -3.83 0.01
N ALA A 131 -5.72 -2.80 0.44
CA ALA A 131 -4.47 -2.39 -0.18
C ALA A 131 -3.42 -3.52 -0.15
N ALA A 132 -3.32 -4.27 0.96
CA ALA A 132 -2.42 -5.42 1.07
C ALA A 132 -2.76 -6.54 0.09
N VAL A 133 -4.05 -6.88 -0.05
CA VAL A 133 -4.51 -7.88 -1.03
C VAL A 133 -4.20 -7.43 -2.47
N TYR A 134 -4.47 -6.16 -2.80
CA TYR A 134 -4.13 -5.60 -4.11
C TYR A 134 -2.64 -5.66 -4.38
N LEU A 135 -1.82 -5.27 -3.40
CA LEU A 135 -0.37 -5.31 -3.51
C LEU A 135 0.12 -6.75 -3.71
N LEU A 136 -0.43 -7.73 -2.98
CA LEU A 136 -0.07 -9.13 -3.13
C LEU A 136 -0.38 -9.65 -4.55
N ILE A 137 -1.59 -9.41 -5.04
CA ILE A 137 -1.99 -9.80 -6.41
C ILE A 137 -1.05 -9.15 -7.43
N TRP A 138 -0.75 -7.86 -7.25
CA TRP A 138 0.14 -7.12 -8.13
C TRP A 138 1.57 -7.70 -8.12
N LEU A 139 2.11 -8.03 -6.93
CA LEU A 139 3.45 -8.60 -6.77
C LEU A 139 3.59 -9.99 -7.42
N VAL A 140 2.61 -10.87 -7.22
CA VAL A 140 2.61 -12.21 -7.85
C VAL A 140 2.66 -12.08 -9.37
N ARG A 141 1.87 -11.17 -9.91
CA ARG A 141 1.80 -10.95 -11.36
C ARG A 141 3.04 -10.30 -11.92
N TRP A 142 3.55 -9.29 -11.21
CA TRP A 142 4.81 -8.65 -11.53
C TRP A 142 5.97 -9.66 -11.57
N ALA A 143 6.02 -10.59 -10.61
CA ALA A 143 7.03 -11.65 -10.59
C ALA A 143 6.94 -12.56 -11.83
N GLY A 144 5.73 -12.93 -12.26
CA GLY A 144 5.48 -13.68 -13.49
C GLY A 144 5.99 -12.94 -14.73
N TRP A 145 5.56 -11.68 -14.93
CA TRP A 145 6.01 -10.87 -16.06
C TRP A 145 7.52 -10.64 -16.07
N TYR A 146 8.11 -10.42 -14.89
CA TYR A 146 9.55 -10.24 -14.77
C TYR A 146 10.32 -11.50 -15.19
N ALA A 147 9.83 -12.69 -14.80
CA ALA A 147 10.41 -13.97 -15.22
C ALA A 147 10.28 -14.20 -16.73
N GLU A 148 9.13 -13.88 -17.33
CA GLU A 148 8.91 -13.97 -18.77
C GLU A 148 9.86 -13.06 -19.55
N VAL A 149 10.00 -11.79 -19.13
CA VAL A 149 10.93 -10.83 -19.75
C VAL A 149 12.37 -11.31 -19.63
N ALA A 150 12.77 -11.85 -18.48
CA ALA A 150 14.11 -12.41 -18.30
C ALA A 150 14.36 -13.60 -19.24
N ALA A 151 13.37 -14.49 -19.39
CA ALA A 151 13.46 -15.63 -20.30
C ALA A 151 13.54 -15.20 -21.78
N ILE A 152 12.77 -14.19 -22.19
CA ILE A 152 12.83 -13.62 -23.55
C ILE A 152 14.21 -13.02 -23.80
N ARG A 153 14.75 -12.23 -22.88
CA ARG A 153 16.11 -11.65 -23.01
C ARG A 153 17.17 -12.73 -23.14
N ALA A 154 17.09 -13.78 -22.32
CA ALA A 154 18.01 -14.90 -22.39
C ALA A 154 17.94 -15.62 -23.75
N LYS A 155 16.73 -15.88 -24.27
CA LYS A 155 16.52 -16.48 -25.61
C LYS A 155 17.04 -15.61 -26.75
N LEU A 156 16.97 -14.29 -26.60
CA LEU A 156 17.48 -13.33 -27.58
C LEU A 156 18.98 -13.03 -27.42
N GLY A 157 19.68 -13.68 -26.48
CA GLY A 157 21.09 -13.40 -26.20
C GLY A 157 21.36 -12.00 -25.65
N LEU A 158 20.33 -11.32 -25.13
CA LEU A 158 20.45 -9.99 -24.56
C LEU A 158 21.07 -10.07 -23.16
N VAL A 159 21.85 -9.05 -22.80
CA VAL A 159 22.39 -8.88 -21.44
C VAL A 159 21.25 -9.00 -20.41
N PRO A 160 21.48 -9.59 -19.22
CA PRO A 160 20.45 -9.66 -18.18
C PRO A 160 19.88 -8.28 -17.80
N GLY A 161 18.62 -8.25 -17.38
CA GLY A 161 17.97 -7.03 -16.93
C GLY A 161 18.39 -6.57 -15.54
N SER A 162 17.91 -5.37 -15.17
CA SER A 162 18.04 -4.87 -13.79
C SER A 162 17.41 -5.86 -12.83
N SER A 163 18.06 -6.15 -11.70
CA SER A 163 17.60 -7.18 -10.76
C SER A 163 16.20 -6.88 -10.18
N PRO A 164 15.44 -7.89 -9.69
CA PRO A 164 14.10 -7.66 -9.14
C PRO A 164 14.19 -6.68 -7.97
N LEU A 165 13.33 -5.64 -7.98
CA LEU A 165 13.39 -4.52 -7.03
C LEU A 165 14.75 -3.81 -6.92
N LYS A 166 15.65 -4.05 -7.88
CA LYS A 166 17.02 -3.55 -7.94
C LYS A 166 17.84 -3.86 -6.68
N TRP A 167 17.68 -5.06 -6.12
CA TRP A 167 18.39 -5.45 -4.90
C TRP A 167 19.90 -5.52 -5.11
N ARG A 168 20.38 -6.00 -6.26
CA ARG A 168 21.81 -6.07 -6.58
C ARG A 168 22.43 -4.67 -6.70
N GLU A 169 21.68 -3.75 -7.28
CA GLU A 169 22.07 -2.35 -7.47
C GLU A 169 22.00 -1.57 -6.14
N THR A 170 21.11 -1.96 -5.23
CA THR A 170 20.98 -1.37 -3.89
C THR A 170 22.06 -1.90 -2.92
N LEU A 171 22.49 -3.16 -3.08
CA LEU A 171 23.46 -3.84 -2.21
C LEU A 171 24.73 -3.00 -1.88
N PRO A 172 25.44 -2.37 -2.84
CA PRO A 172 26.63 -1.57 -2.51
C PRO A 172 26.34 -0.32 -1.67
N TYR A 173 25.08 0.11 -1.59
CA TYR A 173 24.65 1.26 -0.78
C TYR A 173 24.17 0.88 0.62
N VAL A 174 23.99 -0.42 0.90
CA VAL A 174 23.57 -0.91 2.21
C VAL A 174 24.56 -0.49 3.31
N PRO A 175 25.89 -0.64 3.15
CA PRO A 175 26.84 -0.18 4.17
C PRO A 175 26.74 1.32 4.44
N LEU A 176 26.54 2.14 3.39
CA LEU A 176 26.35 3.57 3.55
C LEU A 176 25.05 3.90 4.29
N ALA A 177 23.95 3.21 3.97
CA ALA A 177 22.67 3.38 4.66
C ALA A 177 22.77 3.00 6.14
N LEU A 178 23.44 1.88 6.46
CA LEU A 178 23.67 1.44 7.84
C LEU A 178 24.63 2.38 8.58
N ALA A 179 25.70 2.85 7.94
CA ALA A 179 26.59 3.83 8.53
C ALA A 179 25.83 5.12 8.88
N LEU A 180 24.99 5.62 7.96
CA LEU A 180 24.20 6.81 8.18
C LEU A 180 23.13 6.60 9.27
N CYS A 181 22.37 5.50 9.21
CA CYS A 181 21.21 5.29 10.08
C CYS A 181 21.53 4.68 11.45
N LEU A 182 22.64 3.94 11.58
CA LEU A 182 23.06 3.29 12.84
C LEU A 182 24.41 3.81 13.34
N GLY A 183 25.41 3.89 12.45
CA GLY A 183 26.78 4.23 12.83
C GLY A 183 26.93 5.68 13.32
N VAL A 184 26.41 6.65 12.57
CA VAL A 184 26.43 8.07 12.92
C VAL A 184 25.68 8.35 14.23
N PRO A 185 24.43 7.92 14.44
CA PRO A 185 23.74 8.21 15.70
C PRO A 185 24.41 7.51 16.89
N TRP A 186 24.98 6.31 16.70
CA TRP A 186 25.76 5.65 17.75
C TRP A 186 26.99 6.48 18.14
N LEU A 187 27.81 6.90 17.17
CA LEU A 187 28.99 7.74 17.41
C LEU A 187 28.62 9.05 18.10
N LEU A 188 27.58 9.73 17.62
CA LEU A 188 27.11 10.97 18.23
C LEU A 188 26.65 10.74 19.67
N ARG A 189 26.01 9.61 19.97
CA ARG A 189 25.64 9.29 21.35
C ARG A 189 26.82 9.03 22.25
N GLN A 190 27.88 8.40 21.75
CA GLN A 190 29.12 8.25 22.52
C GLN A 190 29.76 9.60 22.88
N LEU A 191 29.63 10.61 22.00
CA LEU A 191 30.14 11.95 22.25
C LEU A 191 29.27 12.77 23.22
N GLU A 192 27.95 12.56 23.21
CA GLU A 192 27.02 13.28 24.08
C GLU A 192 26.93 12.73 25.52
N GLY A 193 27.34 11.49 25.74
CA GLY A 193 27.18 10.82 27.02
C GLY A 193 25.70 10.70 27.44
N SER A 194 25.43 10.83 28.74
CA SER A 194 24.07 10.72 29.31
C SER A 194 23.23 12.01 29.21
N GLY A 195 23.76 13.06 28.57
CA GLY A 195 23.10 14.34 28.44
C GLY A 195 21.93 14.38 27.44
N MET A 196 21.29 15.55 27.36
CA MET A 196 20.23 15.84 26.39
C MET A 196 20.74 15.63 24.96
N PRO A 197 20.00 14.89 24.09
CA PRO A 197 20.43 14.53 22.74
C PRO A 197 20.35 15.72 21.75
N LEU A 198 21.24 16.70 21.87
CA LEU A 198 21.28 17.87 20.98
C LEU A 198 21.88 17.52 19.59
N LEU A 199 23.07 16.92 19.56
CA LEU A 199 23.75 16.41 18.37
C LEU A 199 22.98 15.24 17.75
N SER A 200 22.65 14.20 18.52
CA SER A 200 22.05 12.97 17.98
C SER A 200 20.52 13.09 17.76
N GLY A 201 19.82 13.91 18.55
CA GLY A 201 18.38 14.06 18.49
C GLY A 201 17.94 15.22 17.61
N THR A 202 18.60 16.37 17.70
CA THR A 202 18.21 17.58 16.96
C THR A 202 19.00 17.72 15.66
N ILE A 203 20.32 17.82 15.73
CA ILE A 203 21.15 18.10 14.53
C ILE A 203 21.16 16.91 13.58
N TYR A 204 21.38 15.71 14.09
CA TYR A 204 21.39 14.51 13.27
C TYR A 204 20.03 14.25 12.64
N ALA A 205 18.97 14.18 13.44
CA ALA A 205 17.67 13.75 12.93
C ALA A 205 17.03 14.77 11.99
N GLN A 206 17.24 16.07 12.22
CA GLN A 206 16.61 17.13 11.42
C GLN A 206 17.45 17.59 10.22
N LEU A 207 18.78 17.38 10.25
CA LEU A 207 19.67 17.85 9.19
C LEU A 207 20.46 16.71 8.55
N LEU A 208 21.29 15.99 9.31
CA LEU A 208 22.20 14.99 8.72
C LEU A 208 21.45 13.79 8.14
N LEU A 209 20.44 13.27 8.83
CA LEU A 209 19.63 12.14 8.40
C LEU A 209 18.88 12.45 7.09
N PRO A 210 18.07 13.53 6.99
CA PRO A 210 17.36 13.83 5.75
C PRO A 210 18.31 14.18 4.60
N VAL A 211 19.35 14.99 4.85
CA VAL A 211 20.31 15.36 3.79
C VAL A 211 21.10 14.14 3.31
N GLY A 212 21.58 13.32 4.25
CA GLY A 212 22.34 12.11 3.95
C GLY A 212 21.53 11.12 3.13
N CYS A 213 20.33 10.75 3.59
CA CYS A 213 19.44 9.80 2.92
C CYS A 213 18.97 10.31 1.56
N LEU A 214 18.69 11.62 1.44
CA LEU A 214 18.33 12.24 0.17
C LEU A 214 19.51 12.22 -0.81
N ALA A 215 20.71 12.62 -0.38
CA ALA A 215 21.89 12.68 -1.24
C ALA A 215 22.32 11.30 -1.75
N SER A 216 22.39 10.31 -0.86
CA SER A 216 22.70 8.93 -1.21
C SER A 216 21.62 8.31 -2.11
N GLY A 217 20.35 8.57 -1.81
CA GLY A 217 19.21 8.16 -2.62
C GLY A 217 19.25 8.76 -4.03
N MET A 218 19.53 10.07 -4.16
CA MET A 218 19.67 10.74 -5.45
C MET A 218 20.79 10.16 -6.29
N TRP A 219 21.94 9.84 -5.69
CA TRP A 219 23.07 9.31 -6.44
C TRP A 219 22.81 7.89 -6.93
N LEU A 220 22.22 7.04 -6.09
CA LEU A 220 21.71 5.72 -6.48
C LEU A 220 20.66 5.84 -7.60
N GLY A 221 19.69 6.73 -7.44
CA GLY A 221 18.63 7.01 -8.40
C GLY A 221 19.16 7.43 -9.77
N LYS A 222 20.17 8.31 -9.80
CA LYS A 222 20.81 8.76 -11.05
C LYS A 222 21.51 7.63 -11.82
N ARG A 223 22.12 6.68 -11.11
CA ARG A 223 22.92 5.61 -11.71
C ARG A 223 22.09 4.41 -12.13
N HIS A 224 21.14 4.02 -11.30
CA HIS A 224 20.42 2.77 -11.45
C HIS A 224 18.91 2.97 -11.64
N GLY A 225 18.42 4.22 -11.70
CA GLY A 225 16.99 4.55 -11.76
C GLY A 225 16.29 4.32 -10.41
N PHE A 226 14.95 4.24 -10.42
CA PHE A 226 14.19 4.06 -9.18
C PHE A 226 14.50 2.72 -8.50
N CYS A 227 15.07 2.78 -7.29
CA CYS A 227 15.51 1.64 -6.46
C CYS A 227 14.71 1.59 -5.15
N PRO A 228 13.57 0.86 -5.11
CA PRO A 228 12.62 0.91 -3.99
C PRO A 228 13.14 0.30 -2.68
N LEU A 229 14.16 -0.56 -2.75
CA LEU A 229 14.73 -1.20 -1.55
C LEU A 229 15.58 -0.25 -0.71
N TYR A 230 16.18 0.78 -1.31
CA TYR A 230 17.06 1.69 -0.59
C TYR A 230 16.33 2.47 0.53
N PRO A 231 15.16 3.09 0.28
CA PRO A 231 14.37 3.72 1.35
C PRO A 231 13.97 2.75 2.46
N VAL A 232 13.66 1.49 2.12
CA VAL A 232 13.31 0.45 3.10
C VAL A 232 14.52 0.14 3.99
N VAL A 233 15.72 -0.01 3.42
CA VAL A 233 16.95 -0.22 4.19
C VAL A 233 17.23 0.96 5.13
N CYS A 234 17.08 2.21 4.67
CA CYS A 234 17.21 3.38 5.53
C CYS A 234 16.19 3.39 6.67
N GLY A 235 14.93 3.09 6.37
CA GLY A 235 13.86 3.03 7.37
C GLY A 235 14.10 1.92 8.42
N VAL A 236 14.48 0.72 8.00
CA VAL A 236 14.77 -0.41 8.90
C VAL A 236 16.06 -0.17 9.69
N GLY A 237 17.09 0.41 9.08
CA GLY A 237 18.29 0.83 9.80
C GLY A 237 17.97 1.84 10.89
N MET A 238 17.11 2.83 10.59
CA MET A 238 16.69 3.82 11.56
C MET A 238 15.77 3.22 12.65
N LEU A 239 14.90 2.27 12.28
CA LEU A 239 14.09 1.52 13.23
C LEU A 239 14.97 0.84 14.28
N ALA A 240 16.00 0.12 13.83
CA ALA A 240 16.98 -0.51 14.73
C ALA A 240 17.71 0.54 15.59
N ALA A 241 18.09 1.68 15.00
CA ALA A 241 18.75 2.76 15.75
C ALA A 241 17.88 3.32 16.85
N VAL A 242 16.57 3.50 16.61
CA VAL A 242 15.64 3.97 17.63
C VAL A 242 15.58 3.00 18.80
N PHE A 243 15.42 1.70 18.55
CA PHE A 243 15.38 0.72 19.65
C PHE A 243 16.69 0.58 20.42
N LEU A 244 17.84 0.84 19.78
CA LEU A 244 19.15 0.71 20.40
C LEU A 244 19.61 1.97 21.14
N LEU A 245 19.23 3.17 20.66
CA LEU A 245 19.84 4.43 21.09
C LEU A 245 18.84 5.48 21.58
N TYR A 246 17.56 5.34 21.25
CA TYR A 246 16.55 6.37 21.49
C TYR A 246 15.30 5.80 22.19
N ASN A 247 14.36 6.68 22.52
CA ASN A 247 13.07 6.28 23.08
C ASN A 247 12.04 6.00 21.97
N TYR A 248 11.08 5.12 22.23
CA TYR A 248 10.03 4.74 21.28
C TYR A 248 9.15 5.93 20.82
N THR A 249 9.14 7.04 21.57
CA THR A 249 8.38 8.25 21.23
C THR A 249 8.84 8.91 19.94
N VAL A 250 10.11 8.76 19.55
CA VAL A 250 10.65 9.33 18.30
C VAL A 250 10.65 8.35 17.13
N LEU A 251 10.17 7.12 17.35
CA LEU A 251 10.20 6.02 16.37
C LEU A 251 9.60 6.42 15.03
N ILE A 252 8.35 6.89 15.05
CA ILE A 252 7.60 7.22 13.83
C ILE A 252 8.29 8.37 13.10
N LEU A 253 8.69 9.42 13.82
CA LEU A 253 9.29 10.61 13.24
C LEU A 253 10.63 10.26 12.55
N PHE A 254 11.53 9.55 13.23
CA PHE A 254 12.85 9.26 12.71
C PHE A 254 12.80 8.28 11.53
N CYS A 255 11.97 7.23 11.63
CA CYS A 255 11.77 6.29 10.52
C CYS A 255 11.13 6.99 9.31
N ALA A 256 10.17 7.87 9.53
CA ALA A 256 9.52 8.63 8.46
C ALA A 256 10.49 9.60 7.77
N ILE A 257 11.36 10.28 8.53
CA ILE A 257 12.40 11.14 7.97
C ILE A 257 13.38 10.30 7.13
N ALA A 258 13.90 9.21 7.67
CA ALA A 258 14.86 8.34 6.96
C ALA A 258 14.26 7.76 5.67
N PHE A 259 13.09 7.14 5.77
CA PHE A 259 12.39 6.54 4.64
C PHE A 259 11.97 7.60 3.61
N GLY A 260 11.34 8.69 4.06
CA GLY A 260 10.80 9.75 3.21
C GLY A 260 11.89 10.48 2.44
N SER A 261 12.98 10.87 3.12
CA SER A 261 14.12 11.54 2.46
C SER A 261 14.83 10.63 1.47
N ALA A 262 15.05 9.36 1.81
CA ALA A 262 15.63 8.38 0.89
C ALA A 262 14.73 8.13 -0.33
N LEU A 263 13.41 8.04 -0.13
CA LEU A 263 12.43 7.86 -1.20
C LEU A 263 12.42 9.05 -2.14
N LEU A 264 12.38 10.27 -1.60
CA LEU A 264 12.48 11.50 -2.37
C LEU A 264 13.80 11.57 -3.12
N GLY A 265 14.91 11.20 -2.47
CA GLY A 265 16.21 11.16 -3.11
C GLY A 265 16.24 10.22 -4.31
N VAL A 266 15.84 8.97 -4.14
CA VAL A 266 15.79 7.96 -5.22
C VAL A 266 14.86 8.40 -6.35
N ALA A 267 13.69 8.97 -6.03
CA ALA A 267 12.75 9.48 -7.02
C ALA A 267 13.34 10.66 -7.82
N ALA A 268 13.92 11.65 -7.13
CA ALA A 268 14.54 12.81 -7.74
C ALA A 268 15.75 12.44 -8.61
N GLY A 269 16.54 11.45 -8.18
CA GLY A 269 17.67 10.94 -8.96
C GLY A 269 17.23 10.16 -10.20
N ALA A 270 16.12 9.42 -10.11
CA ALA A 270 15.59 8.60 -11.19
C ALA A 270 14.78 9.39 -12.22
N TYR A 271 14.35 10.61 -11.90
CA TYR A 271 13.56 11.43 -12.81
C TYR A 271 14.39 11.83 -14.03
N PRO A 272 13.94 11.52 -15.26
CA PRO A 272 14.68 11.87 -16.46
C PRO A 272 14.75 13.40 -16.57
N ARG A 273 15.96 13.95 -16.48
CA ARG A 273 16.19 15.36 -16.85
C ARG A 273 15.99 15.47 -18.35
N LYS A 274 15.04 16.30 -18.77
CA LYS A 274 14.93 16.74 -20.16
C LYS A 274 16.30 17.32 -20.52
N LYS A 275 17.00 16.75 -21.50
CA LYS A 275 18.13 17.44 -22.10
C LYS A 275 17.53 18.66 -22.79
N GLU A 276 17.70 19.84 -22.21
CA GLU A 276 17.54 21.08 -22.95
C GLU A 276 18.71 21.16 -23.92
N GLY A 277 18.39 21.12 -25.23
CA GLY A 277 19.31 21.46 -26.32
C GLY A 277 20.38 20.42 -26.64
N ASP A 278 20.19 19.73 -27.77
CA ASP A 278 21.11 19.82 -28.91
C ASP A 278 20.26 19.90 -30.18
#